data_AF-A0A661DN72-F1
#
_entry.id   AF-A0A661DN72-F1
#
_cell.length_a   1.000
_cell.length_b   1.000
_cell.length_c   1.000
_cell.angle_alpha   90.00
_cell.angle_beta   90.00
_cell.angle_gamma   90.00
#
_symmetry.space_group_name_H-M   'P 1'
#
loop_
_entity.id
_entity.type
_entity.pdbx_description
1 polymer ?
#
loop_
_entity_poly.entity_id
_entity_poly.type
_entity_poly.pdbx_seq_one_letter_code
_entity_poly.pdbx_strand_id
1 'polypeptide(L)'
;MNVGKKILIACFLLTQLIACTLIGPDFEKPEVTLQDEWIDSDGSTLETSDVKQSKWWLVFNDPVLERLVELAWQQNNSLEIAGLRVLETQAQLGIAEGNRYPQSQVIIGDATRVSPANTAGGGSNFSSYSLGASASWELDFWGRFKRGIESADADFLASIAARDQVMVLLTAQVVDTYTVVRISEEQLRIAHENEVIQQRSYDIASVLYRNG
;
A
#
# COMPACT_ATOMS: atom_id res chain seq x y z
N MET A 1 -53.62 31.44 20.10
CA MET A 1 -53.04 30.23 20.72
C MET A 1 -52.41 29.23 19.71
N ASN A 2 -52.13 29.62 18.45
CA ASN A 2 -51.62 28.70 17.41
C ASN A 2 -50.16 28.96 16.97
N VAL A 3 -49.61 30.15 17.20
CA VAL A 3 -48.25 30.49 16.73
C VAL A 3 -47.18 29.82 17.60
N GLY A 4 -47.32 29.86 18.94
CA GLY A 4 -46.39 29.17 19.85
C GLY A 4 -46.37 27.65 19.67
N LYS A 5 -47.52 27.04 19.35
CA LYS A 5 -47.62 25.60 19.09
C LYS A 5 -46.93 25.21 17.77
N LYS A 6 -47.02 26.06 16.73
CA LYS A 6 -46.31 25.87 15.46
C LYS A 6 -44.79 26.04 15.61
N ILE A 7 -44.33 27.00 16.43
CA ILE A 7 -42.90 27.21 16.71
C ILE A 7 -42.32 26.03 17.49
N LEU A 8 -43.03 25.51 18.51
CA LEU A 8 -42.62 24.32 19.26
C LEU A 8 -42.53 23.06 18.38
N ILE A 9 -43.49 22.85 17.48
CA ILE A 9 -43.46 21.72 16.53
C ILE A 9 -42.30 21.88 15.54
N ALA A 10 -42.05 23.08 15.02
CA ALA A 10 -40.94 23.36 14.12
C ALA A 10 -39.57 23.16 14.80
N CYS A 11 -39.43 23.57 16.06
CA CYS A 11 -38.20 23.38 16.83
C CYS A 11 -37.94 21.92 17.17
N PHE A 12 -38.99 21.14 17.48
CA PHE A 12 -38.90 19.69 17.70
C PHE A 12 -38.55 18.93 16.42
N LEU A 13 -39.10 19.32 15.27
CA LEU A 13 -38.73 18.78 13.96
C LEU A 13 -37.27 19.12 13.59
N LEU A 14 -36.80 20.33 13.90
CA LEU A 14 -35.42 20.73 13.66
C LEU A 14 -34.42 19.93 14.51
N THR A 15 -34.72 19.67 15.79
CA THR A 15 -33.82 18.87 16.66
C THR A 15 -33.78 17.39 16.26
N GLN A 16 -34.85 16.85 15.67
CA GLN A 16 -34.84 15.47 15.14
C GLN A 16 -33.99 15.32 13.86
N LEU A 17 -33.82 16.39 13.07
CA LEU A 17 -33.01 16.38 11.85
C LEU A 17 -31.49 16.47 12.11
N ILE A 18 -31.06 16.81 13.33
CA ILE A 18 -29.64 16.96 13.71
C ILE A 18 -29.09 15.66 14.34
N ALA A 19 -29.92 14.63 14.50
CA ALA A 19 -29.52 13.34 15.10
C ALA A 19 -28.65 12.45 14.18
N CYS A 20 -28.18 12.95 13.04
CA CYS A 20 -27.16 12.28 12.23
C CYS A 20 -25.79 12.36 12.92
N THR A 21 -25.61 11.56 13.97
CA THR A 21 -24.32 11.36 14.61
C THR A 21 -23.66 10.14 14.01
N LEU A 22 -22.45 10.31 13.50
CA LEU A 22 -21.60 9.19 13.15
C LEU A 22 -21.28 8.39 14.42
N ILE A 23 -21.51 7.08 14.36
CA ILE A 23 -21.32 6.18 15.50
C ILE A 23 -19.87 5.66 15.52
N GLY A 24 -19.27 5.67 16.72
CA GLY A 24 -17.93 5.14 16.98
C GLY A 24 -16.95 6.22 17.43
N PRO A 25 -15.78 5.83 17.95
CA PRO A 25 -14.72 6.78 18.29
C PRO A 25 -14.09 7.36 17.03
N ASP A 26 -13.67 8.62 17.11
CA ASP A 26 -12.77 9.20 16.13
C ASP A 26 -11.34 8.72 16.39
N PHE A 27 -10.56 8.54 15.32
CA PHE A 27 -9.18 8.13 15.45
C PHE A 27 -8.34 9.24 16.08
N GLU A 28 -7.70 8.93 17.21
CA GLU A 28 -6.68 9.76 17.83
C GLU A 28 -5.34 9.03 17.76
N LYS A 29 -4.33 9.67 17.17
CA LYS A 29 -2.99 9.11 17.08
C LYS A 29 -2.45 8.89 18.51
N PRO A 30 -1.97 7.70 18.87
CA PRO A 30 -1.39 7.47 20.19
C PRO A 30 -0.20 8.39 20.46
N GLU A 31 -0.17 9.03 21.63
CA GLU A 31 1.02 9.71 22.12
C GLU A 31 2.05 8.68 22.55
N VAL A 32 3.26 8.77 21.99
CA VAL A 32 4.37 7.89 22.32
C VAL A 32 5.45 8.74 22.99
N THR A 33 5.83 8.40 24.22
CA THR A 33 6.97 9.01 24.89
C THR A 33 8.25 8.54 24.23
N LEU A 34 8.84 9.39 23.39
CA LEU A 34 10.15 9.16 22.78
C LEU A 34 11.20 10.00 23.53
N GLN A 35 12.43 9.52 23.54
CA GLN A 35 13.57 10.31 24.00
C GLN A 35 13.84 11.42 22.97
N ASP A 36 14.12 12.62 23.45
CA ASP A 36 14.44 13.77 22.58
C ASP A 36 15.77 13.57 21.84
N GLU A 37 16.67 12.76 22.41
CA GLU A 37 17.99 12.47 21.85
C GLU A 37 18.34 10.98 21.90
N TRP A 38 19.19 10.57 20.96
CA TRP A 38 19.82 9.25 20.96
C TRP A 38 20.86 9.15 22.09
N ILE A 39 21.05 7.94 22.64
CA ILE A 39 21.98 7.69 23.76
C ILE A 39 23.42 8.12 23.42
N ASP A 40 23.82 8.04 22.15
CA ASP A 40 25.16 8.39 21.67
C ASP A 40 25.19 9.73 20.91
N SER A 41 24.40 10.73 21.34
CA SER A 41 24.31 12.05 20.68
C SER A 41 25.53 12.96 20.89
N ASP A 42 26.63 12.47 21.48
CA ASP A 42 27.76 13.27 21.97
C ASP A 42 28.52 14.10 20.90
N GLY A 43 28.10 13.98 19.63
CA GLY A 43 28.44 14.90 18.55
C GLY A 43 29.89 14.81 18.09
N SER A 44 30.69 13.90 18.67
CA SER A 44 32.11 13.78 18.35
C SER A 44 32.37 13.01 17.04
N THR A 45 31.41 12.20 16.60
CA THR A 45 31.56 11.28 15.45
C THR A 45 30.38 11.23 14.47
N LEU A 46 29.25 11.88 14.77
CA LEU A 46 28.02 11.79 13.96
C LEU A 46 27.65 13.15 13.37
N GLU A 47 27.63 13.25 12.04
CA GLU A 47 27.03 14.41 11.37
C GLU A 47 25.50 14.31 11.47
N THR A 48 24.89 15.27 12.16
CA THR A 48 23.44 15.39 12.35
C THR A 48 22.79 16.29 11.30
N SER A 49 23.39 16.40 10.12
CA SER A 49 22.77 17.13 9.01
C SER A 49 21.39 16.55 8.70
N ASP A 50 20.42 17.42 8.42
CA ASP A 50 19.04 17.08 8.05
C ASP A 50 19.06 15.99 6.95
N VAL A 51 18.85 14.72 7.32
CA VAL A 51 18.95 13.57 6.42
C VAL A 51 17.75 13.56 5.50
N LYS A 52 17.80 14.44 4.50
CA LYS A 52 16.93 14.43 3.31
C LYS A 52 17.48 13.52 2.22
N GLN A 53 18.42 12.65 2.55
CA GLN A 53 19.07 11.80 1.57
C GLN A 53 18.27 10.52 1.37
N SER A 54 17.25 10.61 0.51
CA SER A 54 16.49 9.45 0.02
C SER A 54 17.39 8.40 -0.66
N LYS A 55 18.59 8.81 -1.10
CA LYS A 55 19.64 7.95 -1.67
C LYS A 55 20.89 7.86 -0.79
N TRP A 56 20.74 7.33 0.42
CA TRP A 56 21.80 7.28 1.44
C TRP A 56 23.07 6.53 0.98
N TRP A 57 22.95 5.53 0.10
CA TRP A 57 24.09 4.74 -0.39
C TRP A 57 25.07 5.53 -1.28
N LEU A 58 24.70 6.74 -1.72
CA LEU A 58 25.61 7.59 -2.50
C LEU A 58 26.85 8.02 -1.72
N VAL A 59 26.82 7.93 -0.39
CA VAL A 59 27.99 8.21 0.47
C VAL A 59 29.20 7.33 0.13
N PHE A 60 28.98 6.12 -0.40
CA PHE A 60 30.06 5.21 -0.82
C PHE A 60 30.77 5.66 -2.10
N ASN A 61 30.17 6.58 -2.87
CA ASN A 61 30.73 7.11 -4.11
C ASN A 61 31.18 6.01 -5.11
N ASP A 62 30.40 4.94 -5.22
CA ASP A 62 30.65 3.81 -6.12
C ASP A 62 29.56 3.73 -7.21
N PRO A 63 29.89 4.01 -8.50
CA PRO A 63 28.91 4.00 -9.58
C PRO A 63 28.38 2.60 -9.91
N VAL A 64 29.13 1.54 -9.59
CA VAL A 64 28.65 0.16 -9.78
C VAL A 64 27.54 -0.16 -8.78
N LEU A 65 27.73 0.25 -7.52
CA LEU A 65 26.71 0.09 -6.49
C LEU A 65 25.43 0.86 -6.85
N GLU A 66 25.55 2.12 -7.26
CA GLU A 66 24.38 2.91 -7.67
C GLU A 66 23.61 2.21 -8.79
N ARG A 67 24.32 1.68 -9.79
CA ARG A 67 23.70 0.95 -10.89
C ARG A 67 22.99 -0.33 -10.44
N LEU A 68 23.55 -1.06 -9.48
CA LEU A 68 22.92 -2.27 -8.94
C LEU A 68 21.63 -1.95 -8.17
N VAL A 69 21.60 -0.85 -7.41
CA VAL A 69 20.38 -0.40 -6.73
C VAL A 69 19.29 -0.02 -7.74
N GLU A 70 19.63 0.71 -8.80
CA GLU A 70 18.68 1.04 -9.86
C GLU A 70 18.12 -0.19 -10.56
N LEU A 71 18.98 -1.17 -10.88
CA LEU A 71 18.54 -2.42 -11.48
C LEU A 71 17.62 -3.20 -10.55
N ALA A 72 17.94 -3.24 -9.25
CA ALA A 72 17.09 -3.90 -8.26
C ALA A 72 15.71 -3.25 -8.20
N TRP A 73 15.60 -1.92 -8.20
CA TRP A 73 14.29 -1.24 -8.21
C TRP A 73 13.47 -1.52 -9.48
N GLN A 74 14.12 -1.74 -10.62
CA GLN A 74 13.43 -2.00 -11.89
C GLN A 74 13.01 -3.46 -12.07
N GLN A 75 13.74 -4.41 -11.47
CA GLN A 75 13.61 -5.83 -11.78
C GLN A 75 13.22 -6.70 -10.57
N ASN A 76 13.07 -6.13 -9.38
CA ASN A 76 12.73 -6.91 -8.20
C ASN A 76 11.22 -7.19 -8.12
N ASN A 77 10.86 -8.47 -8.22
CA ASN A 77 9.48 -8.93 -8.14
C ASN A 77 8.81 -8.62 -6.79
N SER A 78 9.55 -8.58 -5.68
CA SER A 78 8.96 -8.24 -4.37
C SER A 78 8.50 -6.78 -4.32
N LEU A 79 9.27 -5.87 -4.91
CA LEU A 79 8.88 -4.47 -5.06
C LEU A 79 7.69 -4.32 -6.03
N GLU A 80 7.69 -5.08 -7.14
CA GLU A 80 6.56 -5.10 -8.07
C GLU A 80 5.26 -5.58 -7.39
N ILE A 81 5.32 -6.70 -6.64
CA ILE A 81 4.20 -7.22 -5.86
C ILE A 81 3.70 -6.17 -4.87
N ALA A 82 4.61 -5.48 -4.18
CA ALA A 82 4.23 -4.41 -3.25
C ALA A 82 3.52 -3.25 -3.97
N GLY A 83 3.97 -2.88 -5.18
CA GLY A 83 3.29 -1.91 -6.04
C GLY A 83 1.90 -2.36 -6.48
N LEU A 84 1.74 -3.62 -6.87
CA LEU A 84 0.44 -4.18 -7.25
C LEU A 84 -0.54 -4.21 -6.07
N ARG A 85 -0.06 -4.47 -4.84
CA ARG A 85 -0.90 -4.38 -3.63
C ARG A 85 -1.43 -2.98 -3.37
N VAL A 86 -0.67 -1.93 -3.71
CA VAL A 86 -1.16 -0.55 -3.63
C VAL A 86 -2.32 -0.31 -4.60
N LEU A 87 -2.24 -0.86 -5.81
CA LEU A 87 -3.34 -0.77 -6.78
C LEU A 87 -4.56 -1.58 -6.34
N GLU A 88 -4.34 -2.75 -5.74
CA GLU A 88 -5.39 -3.59 -5.17
C GLU A 88 -6.16 -2.85 -4.06
N THR A 89 -5.46 -2.29 -3.08
CA THR A 89 -6.08 -1.54 -1.97
C THR A 89 -6.75 -0.26 -2.45
N GLN A 90 -6.19 0.42 -3.47
CA GLN A 90 -6.85 1.55 -4.12
C GLN A 90 -8.19 1.14 -4.74
N ALA A 91 -8.25 -0.01 -5.41
CA ALA A 91 -9.50 -0.52 -5.98
C ALA A 91 -10.50 -0.90 -4.87
N GLN A 92 -10.03 -1.47 -3.76
CA GLN A 92 -10.86 -1.77 -2.58
C GLN A 92 -11.44 -0.50 -1.95
N LEU A 93 -10.65 0.58 -1.86
CA LEU A 93 -11.14 1.90 -1.46
C LEU A 93 -12.25 2.39 -2.41
N GLY A 94 -12.04 2.28 -3.73
CA GLY A 94 -13.07 2.63 -4.71
C GLY A 94 -14.37 1.81 -4.56
N ILE A 95 -14.27 0.52 -4.22
CA ILE A 95 -15.43 -0.32 -3.90
C ILE A 95 -16.14 0.20 -2.64
N ALA A 96 -15.38 0.55 -1.59
CA ALA A 96 -15.92 1.10 -0.36
C ALA A 96 -16.65 2.43 -0.60
N GLU A 97 -16.07 3.33 -1.39
CA GLU A 97 -16.69 4.59 -1.82
C GLU A 97 -17.97 4.36 -2.63
N GLY A 98 -17.99 3.32 -3.47
CA GLY A 98 -19.15 2.89 -4.24
C GLY A 98 -20.40 2.63 -3.39
N ASN A 99 -20.23 2.19 -2.13
CA ASN A 99 -21.34 1.92 -1.22
C ASN A 99 -22.14 3.18 -0.83
N ARG A 100 -21.64 4.39 -1.11
CA ARG A 100 -22.41 5.63 -0.91
C ARG A 100 -23.52 5.82 -1.94
N TYR A 101 -23.48 5.10 -3.05
CA TYR A 101 -24.44 5.19 -4.15
C TYR A 101 -25.45 4.02 -4.12
N PRO A 102 -26.52 4.04 -4.95
CA PRO A 102 -27.48 2.95 -5.02
C PRO A 102 -26.78 1.61 -5.32
N GLN A 103 -26.87 0.67 -4.38
CA GLN A 103 -26.11 -0.58 -4.38
C GLN A 103 -26.63 -1.60 -5.39
N SER A 104 -27.90 -1.49 -5.77
CA SER A 104 -28.49 -2.32 -6.83
C SER A 104 -29.29 -1.45 -7.78
N GLN A 105 -29.09 -1.66 -9.08
CA GLN A 105 -29.77 -0.97 -10.16
C GLN A 105 -30.09 -2.03 -11.22
N VAL A 106 -31.37 -2.33 -11.42
CA VAL A 106 -31.80 -3.39 -12.33
C VAL A 106 -32.84 -2.83 -13.29
N ILE A 107 -32.68 -3.14 -14.57
CA ILE A 107 -33.70 -2.92 -15.59
C ILE A 107 -34.27 -4.28 -15.95
N ILE A 108 -35.58 -4.43 -15.84
CA ILE A 108 -36.31 -5.67 -16.10
C ILE A 108 -37.29 -5.39 -17.24
N GLY A 109 -37.29 -6.24 -18.26
CA GLY A 109 -38.30 -6.23 -19.30
C GLY A 109 -38.84 -7.63 -19.52
N ASP A 110 -40.13 -7.72 -19.83
CA ASP A 110 -40.79 -8.98 -20.18
C ASP A 110 -41.65 -8.80 -21.42
N ALA A 111 -41.88 -9.89 -22.13
CA ALA A 111 -42.79 -9.92 -23.27
C ALA A 111 -43.47 -11.29 -23.27
N THR A 112 -44.77 -11.30 -23.04
CA THR A 112 -45.56 -12.54 -23.05
C THR A 112 -46.54 -12.46 -24.20
N ARG A 113 -46.62 -13.53 -25.01
CA ARG A 113 -47.65 -13.68 -26.04
C ARG A 113 -48.30 -15.05 -25.90
N VAL A 114 -49.61 -15.06 -25.73
CA VAL A 114 -50.43 -16.26 -25.69
C VAL A 114 -51.35 -16.23 -26.91
N SER A 115 -51.26 -17.27 -27.75
CA SER A 115 -52.19 -17.49 -28.86
C SER A 115 -53.10 -18.67 -28.49
N PRO A 116 -54.42 -18.58 -28.68
CA PRO A 116 -55.33 -19.68 -28.37
C PRO A 116 -55.05 -20.90 -29.27
N ALA A 117 -55.40 -22.09 -28.78
CA ALA A 117 -55.52 -23.27 -29.63
C ALA A 117 -56.67 -23.08 -30.64
N ASN A 118 -56.58 -23.69 -31.81
CA ASN A 118 -57.56 -23.56 -32.90
C ASN A 118 -58.85 -24.36 -32.59
N THR A 119 -59.56 -24.01 -31.52
CA THR A 119 -60.83 -24.60 -31.10
C THR A 119 -61.99 -23.67 -31.42
N ALA A 120 -63.14 -24.25 -31.79
CA ALA A 120 -64.28 -23.57 -32.42
C ALA A 120 -65.02 -22.52 -31.56
N GLY A 121 -64.53 -22.19 -30.36
CA GLY A 121 -65.04 -21.13 -29.49
C GLY A 121 -63.98 -20.05 -29.33
N GLY A 122 -64.03 -19.03 -30.19
CA GLY A 122 -62.98 -18.02 -30.39
C GLY A 122 -62.29 -17.54 -29.11
N GLY A 123 -61.02 -17.89 -28.94
CA GLY A 123 -60.13 -17.28 -27.96
C GLY A 123 -59.51 -16.00 -28.50
N SER A 124 -59.29 -15.01 -27.64
CA SER A 124 -58.54 -13.79 -27.99
C SER A 124 -57.04 -14.00 -27.82
N ASN A 125 -56.25 -13.47 -28.76
CA ASN A 125 -54.80 -13.39 -28.59
C ASN A 125 -54.48 -12.44 -27.43
N PHE A 126 -53.56 -12.83 -26.56
CA PHE A 126 -53.07 -12.00 -25.47
C PHE A 126 -51.59 -11.67 -25.69
N SER A 127 -51.22 -10.41 -25.53
CA SER A 127 -49.83 -9.98 -25.51
C SER A 127 -49.62 -8.95 -24.41
N SER A 128 -48.59 -9.12 -23.59
CA SER A 128 -48.14 -8.16 -22.58
C SER A 128 -46.66 -7.82 -22.77
N TYR A 129 -46.32 -6.57 -22.52
CA TYR A 129 -44.94 -6.10 -22.54
C TYR A 129 -44.63 -5.37 -21.22
N SER A 130 -43.70 -5.96 -20.48
CA SER A 130 -42.92 -5.54 -19.32
C SER A 130 -41.82 -4.53 -19.59
N LEU A 131 -41.78 -3.35 -18.97
CA LEU A 131 -40.50 -2.64 -18.77
C LEU A 131 -40.51 -1.86 -17.45
N GLY A 132 -39.53 -2.15 -16.60
CA GLY A 132 -39.36 -1.50 -15.31
C GLY A 132 -37.88 -1.31 -14.98
N ALA A 133 -37.60 -0.34 -14.13
CA ALA A 133 -36.30 -0.14 -13.52
C ALA A 133 -36.48 -0.07 -12.01
N SER A 134 -35.58 -0.70 -11.26
CA SER A 134 -35.52 -0.63 -9.81
C SER A 134 -34.13 -0.20 -9.37
N ALA A 135 -34.08 0.60 -8.31
CA ALA A 135 -32.85 0.96 -7.64
C ALA A 135 -33.06 0.81 -6.13
N SER A 136 -32.10 0.18 -5.46
CA SER A 136 -32.09 0.03 -4.00
C SER A 136 -30.93 0.82 -3.44
N TRP A 137 -31.21 1.70 -2.47
CA TRP A 137 -30.20 2.55 -1.84
C TRP A 137 -30.34 2.54 -0.32
N GLU A 138 -29.28 2.12 0.37
CA GLU A 138 -29.13 2.30 1.82
C GLU A 138 -28.45 3.65 2.12
N LEU A 139 -29.16 4.52 2.85
CA LEU A 139 -28.65 5.82 3.26
C LEU A 139 -27.81 5.70 4.54
N ASP A 140 -26.66 6.38 4.55
CA ASP A 140 -25.66 6.28 5.63
C ASP A 140 -25.98 7.19 6.84
N PHE A 141 -27.11 6.97 7.51
CA PHE A 141 -27.50 7.82 8.65
C PHE A 141 -26.57 7.70 9.86
N TRP A 142 -26.00 6.51 10.07
CA TRP A 142 -25.20 6.18 11.25
C TRP A 142 -23.68 6.20 10.98
N GLY A 143 -23.27 6.49 9.74
CA GLY A 143 -21.85 6.56 9.35
C GLY A 143 -21.18 5.21 9.12
N ARG A 144 -21.94 4.12 8.92
CA ARG A 144 -21.40 2.79 8.60
C ARG A 144 -20.54 2.83 7.35
N PHE A 145 -21.04 3.41 6.26
CA PHE A 145 -20.27 3.47 5.00
C PHE A 145 -19.12 4.47 5.12
N LYS A 146 -19.34 5.61 5.78
CA LYS A 146 -18.28 6.58 6.05
C LYS A 146 -17.10 5.95 6.82
N ARG A 147 -17.37 5.17 7.87
CA ARG A 147 -16.33 4.45 8.64
C ARG A 147 -15.69 3.33 7.83
N GLY A 148 -16.45 2.64 6.98
CA GLY A 148 -15.91 1.65 6.04
C GLY A 148 -14.93 2.27 5.03
N ILE A 149 -15.23 3.46 4.50
CA ILE A 149 -14.34 4.21 3.61
C ILE A 149 -13.09 4.67 4.35
N GLU A 150 -13.24 5.21 5.55
CA GLU A 150 -12.11 5.60 6.40
C GLU A 150 -11.16 4.43 6.67
N SER A 151 -11.70 3.23 6.93
CA SER A 151 -10.90 2.02 7.08
C SER A 151 -10.17 1.65 5.79
N ALA A 152 -10.86 1.66 4.64
CA ALA A 152 -10.26 1.30 3.36
C ALA A 152 -9.19 2.31 2.90
N ASP A 153 -9.36 3.59 3.24
CA ASP A 153 -8.37 4.64 2.99
C ASP A 153 -7.12 4.44 3.86
N ALA A 154 -7.32 4.10 5.15
CA ALA A 154 -6.22 3.74 6.02
C ALA A 154 -5.44 2.50 5.52
N ASP A 155 -6.14 1.48 5.02
CA ASP A 155 -5.52 0.29 4.42
C ASP A 155 -4.74 0.63 3.13
N PHE A 156 -5.28 1.54 2.30
CA PHE A 156 -4.58 2.06 1.13
C PHE A 156 -3.29 2.81 1.52
N LEU A 157 -3.36 3.73 2.47
CA LEU A 157 -2.19 4.43 2.98
C LEU A 157 -1.15 3.48 3.61
N ALA A 158 -1.61 2.47 4.36
CA ALA A 158 -0.75 1.44 4.92
C ALA A 158 -0.03 0.63 3.83
N SER A 159 -0.70 0.33 2.72
CA SER A 159 -0.08 -0.36 1.59
C SER A 159 1.00 0.46 0.89
N ILE A 160 0.84 1.80 0.81
CA ILE A 160 1.87 2.71 0.30
C ILE A 160 3.10 2.66 1.21
N ALA A 161 2.89 2.77 2.53
CA ALA A 161 3.98 2.70 3.50
C ALA A 161 4.69 1.32 3.46
N ALA A 162 3.95 0.23 3.26
CA ALA A 162 4.52 -1.11 3.12
C ALA A 162 5.39 -1.23 1.85
N ARG A 163 4.96 -0.63 0.72
CA ARG A 163 5.78 -0.56 -0.50
C ARG A 163 7.07 0.22 -0.28
N ASP A 164 6.99 1.35 0.43
CA ASP A 164 8.16 2.15 0.78
C ASP A 164 9.14 1.37 1.68
N GLN A 165 8.62 0.61 2.64
CA GLN A 165 9.42 -0.28 3.48
C GLN A 165 10.16 -1.34 2.67
N VAL A 166 9.48 -1.98 1.71
CA VAL A 166 10.12 -2.95 0.80
C VAL A 166 11.25 -2.29 0.00
N MET A 167 11.06 -1.06 -0.47
CA MET A 167 12.08 -0.30 -1.19
C MET A 167 13.32 -0.02 -0.32
N VAL A 168 13.12 0.35 0.94
CA VAL A 168 14.22 0.55 1.92
C VAL A 168 14.97 -0.75 2.16
N LEU A 169 14.27 -1.83 2.48
CA LEU A 169 14.87 -3.14 2.78
C LEU A 169 15.61 -3.72 1.58
N LEU A 170 15.02 -3.64 0.38
CA LEU A 170 15.65 -4.06 -0.87
C LEU A 170 16.97 -3.32 -1.09
N THR A 171 16.97 -2.01 -0.88
CA THR A 171 18.16 -1.20 -1.08
C THR A 171 19.25 -1.55 -0.05
N ALA A 172 18.87 -1.72 1.22
CA ALA A 172 19.80 -2.17 2.26
C ALA A 172 20.41 -3.54 1.92
N GLN A 173 19.60 -4.49 1.45
CA GLN A 173 20.06 -5.82 1.07
C GLN A 173 21.04 -5.79 -0.12
N VAL A 174 20.79 -4.93 -1.12
CA VAL A 174 21.72 -4.76 -2.25
C VAL A 174 23.07 -4.22 -1.76
N VAL A 175 23.06 -3.18 -0.92
CA VAL A 175 24.29 -2.59 -0.38
C VAL A 175 25.06 -3.58 0.49
N ASP A 176 24.38 -4.33 1.36
CA ASP A 176 24.99 -5.35 2.21
C ASP A 176 25.65 -6.46 1.37
N THR A 177 24.90 -7.01 0.41
CA THR A 177 25.40 -8.07 -0.48
C THR A 177 26.59 -7.58 -1.31
N TYR A 178 26.51 -6.37 -1.86
CA TYR A 178 27.61 -5.78 -2.63
C TYR A 178 28.86 -5.59 -1.78
N THR A 179 28.70 -5.17 -0.53
CA THR A 179 29.82 -4.98 0.41
C THR A 179 30.52 -6.31 0.68
N VAL A 180 29.76 -7.39 0.87
CA VAL A 180 30.34 -8.75 1.04
C VAL A 180 31.15 -9.17 -0.20
N VAL A 181 30.65 -8.88 -1.41
CA VAL A 181 31.39 -9.18 -2.66
C VAL A 181 32.71 -8.41 -2.69
N ARG A 182 32.72 -7.10 -2.43
CA ARG A 182 33.94 -6.27 -2.45
C ARG A 182 34.95 -6.68 -1.38
N ILE A 183 34.48 -7.04 -0.19
CA ILE A 183 35.36 -7.58 0.87
C ILE A 183 36.00 -8.90 0.41
N SER A 184 35.23 -9.78 -0.23
CA SER A 184 35.73 -11.07 -0.71
C SER A 184 36.78 -10.91 -1.81
N GLU A 185 36.57 -9.99 -2.75
CA GLU A 185 37.54 -9.65 -3.81
C GLU A 185 38.86 -9.14 -3.21
N GLU A 186 38.78 -8.28 -2.19
CA GLU A 186 39.96 -7.73 -1.53
C GLU A 186 40.73 -8.78 -0.73
N GLN A 187 40.02 -9.68 -0.04
CA GLN A 187 40.64 -10.83 0.62
C GLN A 187 41.36 -11.75 -0.37
N LEU A 188 40.76 -11.98 -1.54
CA LEU A 188 41.38 -12.78 -2.60
C LEU A 188 42.64 -12.10 -3.16
N ARG A 189 42.61 -10.78 -3.36
CA ARG A 189 43.79 -10.00 -3.76
C ARG A 189 44.94 -10.15 -2.74
N ILE A 190 44.64 -9.97 -1.45
CA ILE A 190 45.63 -10.12 -0.37
C ILE A 190 46.17 -11.56 -0.30
N ALA A 191 45.31 -12.57 -0.48
CA ALA A 191 45.72 -13.97 -0.48
C ALA A 191 46.71 -14.27 -1.62
N HIS A 192 46.49 -13.75 -2.83
CA HIS A 192 47.43 -13.88 -3.94
C HIS A 192 48.76 -13.16 -3.70
N GLU A 193 48.73 -11.97 -3.09
CA GLU A 193 49.97 -11.28 -2.70
C GLU A 193 50.79 -12.10 -1.68
N ASN A 194 50.12 -12.69 -0.70
CA ASN A 194 50.74 -13.59 0.28
C ASN A 194 51.30 -14.85 -0.38
N GLU A 195 50.61 -15.43 -1.35
CA GLU A 195 51.10 -16.59 -2.12
C GLU A 195 52.43 -16.27 -2.82
N VAL A 196 52.51 -15.13 -3.51
CA VAL A 196 53.74 -14.69 -4.19
C VAL A 196 54.89 -14.47 -3.20
N ILE A 197 54.61 -13.88 -2.03
CA ILE A 197 55.61 -13.68 -0.97
C ILE A 197 56.11 -15.03 -0.42
N GLN A 198 55.20 -15.99 -0.22
CA GLN A 198 55.55 -17.33 0.27
C GLN A 198 56.37 -18.11 -0.75
N GLN A 199 56.04 -18.04 -2.05
CA GLN A 199 56.83 -18.64 -3.12
C GLN A 199 58.26 -18.08 -3.14
N ARG A 200 58.42 -16.76 -3.07
CA ARG A 200 59.75 -16.13 -3.01
C ARG A 200 60.54 -16.55 -1.77
N SER A 201 59.89 -16.62 -0.61
CA SER A 201 60.53 -17.05 0.63
C SER A 201 60.98 -18.51 0.55
N TYR A 202 60.16 -19.37 -0.04
CA TYR A 202 60.51 -20.77 -0.33
C TYR A 202 61.72 -20.87 -1.27
N ASP A 203 61.73 -20.11 -2.36
CA ASP A 203 62.84 -20.11 -3.32
C ASP A 203 64.16 -19.70 -2.66
N ILE A 204 64.16 -18.61 -1.88
CA ILE A 204 65.33 -18.14 -1.13
C ILE A 204 65.81 -19.22 -0.15
N ALA A 205 64.91 -19.80 0.64
CA ALA A 205 65.25 -20.86 1.59
C ALA A 205 65.83 -22.10 0.88
N SER A 206 65.29 -22.45 -0.28
CA SER A 206 65.78 -23.58 -1.10
C SER A 206 67.20 -23.33 -1.63
N VAL A 207 67.51 -22.10 -2.05
CA VAL A 207 68.83 -21.70 -2.53
C VAL A 207 69.84 -21.73 -1.38
N LEU A 208 69.47 -21.28 -0.18
CA LEU A 208 70.33 -21.35 1.00
C LEU A 208 70.61 -22.80 1.39
N TYR A 209 69.57 -23.64 1.52
CA TYR A 209 69.71 -25.06 1.88
C TYR A 209 70.60 -25.84 0.91
N ARG A 210 70.51 -25.55 -0.40
CA ARG A 210 71.36 -26.20 -1.42
C ARG A 210 72.82 -25.73 -1.37
N ASN A 211 73.08 -24.54 -0.84
CA ASN A 211 74.41 -23.94 -0.80
C ASN A 211 75.08 -23.97 0.60
N GLY A 212 74.41 -24.48 1.64
CA GLY A 212 74.99 -24.74 2.97
C GLY A 212 74.06 -24.40 4.12
#